data_AF-A0A2U9BNI0-F1
#
_entry.id   AF-A0A2U9BNI0-F1
#
_cell.length_a   1.000
_cell.length_b   1.000
_cell.length_c   1.000
_cell.angle_alpha   90.00
_cell.angle_beta   90.00
_cell.angle_gamma   90.00
#
_symmetry.space_group_name_H-M   'P 1'
#
loop_
_entity.id
_entity.type
_entity.pdbx_description
1 polymer ?
#
loop_
_entity_poly.entity_id
_entity_poly.type
_entity_poly.pdbx_seq_one_letter_code
_entity_poly.pdbx_strand_id
1 'polypeptide(L)'
;MELVSTNRQGVTKQKKRLQGRLGPGKSRATVKDKRIKSAVEEFRKKEGKSHMSANLKYFINTGCKATDSDTLKIQSHNTGRQSRNRPVRTAKKPKEPQSLFTEEEFQQFQKEYFGRTVEEKK
;
A
#
# COMPACT_ATOMS: atom_id res chain seq x y z
N MET A 1 9.55 -15.05 16.30
CA MET A 1 9.08 -14.26 15.15
C MET A 1 7.62 -14.59 14.93
N GLU A 2 6.70 -13.65 15.17
CA GLU A 2 5.27 -13.87 14.98
C GLU A 2 4.97 -13.99 13.47
N LEU A 3 4.54 -15.18 13.04
CA LEU A 3 4.09 -15.41 11.67
C LEU A 3 2.74 -14.70 11.48
N VAL A 4 2.77 -13.56 10.80
CA VAL A 4 1.58 -12.89 10.26
C VAL A 4 0.72 -13.95 9.58
N SER A 5 -0.49 -14.17 10.10
CA SER A 5 -1.42 -15.20 9.63
C SER A 5 -1.72 -14.97 8.14
N THR A 6 -1.01 -15.70 7.28
CA THR A 6 -1.26 -15.62 5.85
C THR A 6 -2.64 -16.22 5.62
N ASN A 7 -3.56 -15.41 5.11
CA ASN A 7 -4.90 -15.82 4.76
C ASN A 7 -4.81 -17.05 3.82
N ARG A 8 -5.03 -18.25 4.37
CA ARG A 8 -4.76 -19.55 3.70
C ARG A 8 -5.45 -19.65 2.34
N GLN A 9 -6.57 -18.96 2.18
CA GLN A 9 -7.33 -18.91 0.92
C GLN A 9 -6.62 -18.09 -0.18
N GLY A 10 -5.95 -17.00 0.18
CA GLY A 10 -5.20 -16.16 -0.77
C GLY A 10 -3.97 -16.89 -1.31
N VAL A 11 -3.20 -17.50 -0.41
CA VAL A 11 -1.99 -18.26 -0.76
C VAL A 11 -2.34 -19.48 -1.63
N THR A 12 -3.41 -20.19 -1.31
CA THR A 12 -3.87 -21.34 -2.13
C THR A 12 -4.38 -20.92 -3.50
N LYS A 13 -5.11 -19.80 -3.62
CA LYS A 13 -5.52 -19.25 -4.93
C LYS A 13 -4.31 -18.82 -5.77
N GLN A 14 -3.31 -18.19 -5.16
CA GLN A 14 -2.09 -17.78 -5.86
C GLN A 14 -1.26 -19.00 -6.30
N LYS A 15 -1.12 -20.02 -5.44
CA LYS A 15 -0.47 -21.29 -5.78
C LYS A 15 -1.18 -21.99 -6.94
N LYS A 16 -2.52 -22.06 -6.93
CA LYS A 16 -3.33 -22.62 -8.04
C LYS A 16 -3.17 -21.84 -9.35
N ARG A 17 -2.97 -20.51 -9.31
CA ARG A 17 -2.68 -19.72 -10.51
C ARG A 17 -1.28 -19.98 -11.05
N LEU A 18 -0.28 -20.04 -10.17
CA LEU A 18 1.13 -20.28 -10.54
C LEU A 18 1.39 -21.70 -11.04
N GLN A 19 0.71 -22.70 -10.47
CA GLN A 19 0.70 -24.06 -11.00
C GLN A 19 0.04 -24.16 -12.39
N GLY A 20 -0.64 -23.11 -12.85
CA GLY A 20 -1.51 -23.18 -14.02
C GLY A 20 -2.73 -24.06 -13.75
N ARG A 21 -3.66 -24.12 -14.71
CA ARG A 21 -4.78 -25.08 -14.62
C ARG A 21 -4.24 -26.50 -14.83
N LEU A 22 -3.68 -27.12 -13.78
CA LEU A 22 -3.45 -28.56 -13.63
C LEU A 22 -4.79 -29.30 -13.44
N GLY A 23 -5.79 -28.95 -14.24
CA GLY A 23 -7.03 -29.72 -14.30
C GLY A 23 -6.93 -30.71 -15.46
N PRO A 24 -7.67 -31.83 -15.42
CA PRO A 24 -7.73 -32.84 -16.48
C PRO A 24 -8.22 -32.34 -17.86
N GLY A 25 -8.38 -31.02 -18.04
CA GLY A 25 -8.92 -30.36 -19.22
C GLY A 25 -7.91 -29.54 -20.03
N LYS A 26 -6.60 -29.75 -19.93
CA LYS A 26 -5.64 -29.09 -20.83
C LYS A 26 -4.71 -30.07 -21.53
N SER A 27 -4.70 -29.93 -22.86
CA SER A 27 -3.96 -30.66 -23.88
C SER A 27 -4.32 -32.15 -24.05
N ARG A 28 -5.36 -32.41 -24.84
CA ARG A 28 -5.48 -33.69 -25.54
C ARG A 28 -4.66 -33.55 -26.83
N ALA A 29 -3.41 -33.99 -26.83
CA ALA A 29 -2.73 -34.23 -28.09
C ALA A 29 -3.55 -35.29 -28.85
N THR A 30 -4.08 -34.88 -30.00
CA THR A 30 -4.99 -35.67 -30.85
C THR A 30 -4.29 -36.87 -31.52
N VAL A 31 -2.98 -36.99 -31.35
CA VAL A 31 -2.18 -38.13 -31.82
C VAL A 31 -2.04 -39.12 -30.67
N LYS A 32 -2.53 -40.34 -30.90
CA LYS A 32 -2.46 -41.47 -29.96
C LYS A 32 -1.06 -41.56 -29.35
N ASP A 33 -1.01 -41.69 -28.03
CA ASP A 33 0.21 -41.87 -27.22
C ASP A 33 1.19 -40.68 -27.13
N LYS A 34 0.90 -39.53 -27.76
CA LYS A 34 1.70 -38.31 -27.56
C LYS A 34 1.14 -37.47 -26.41
N ARG A 35 1.94 -37.23 -25.36
CA ARG A 35 1.61 -36.29 -24.28
C ARG A 35 2.39 -34.99 -24.50
N ILE A 36 1.71 -33.85 -24.45
CA ILE A 36 2.39 -32.56 -24.47
C ILE A 36 3.10 -32.39 -23.12
N LYS A 37 4.43 -32.28 -23.17
CA LYS A 37 5.24 -31.94 -22.01
C LYS A 37 5.67 -30.48 -22.13
N SER A 38 5.72 -29.79 -21.00
CA SER A 38 6.29 -28.46 -20.97
C SER A 38 7.81 -28.55 -21.20
N ALA A 39 8.34 -27.77 -22.14
CA ALA A 39 9.78 -27.66 -22.37
C ALA A 39 10.53 -27.28 -21.08
N VAL A 40 9.93 -26.44 -20.25
CA VAL A 40 10.48 -26.02 -18.95
C VAL A 40 10.52 -27.20 -17.96
N GLU A 41 9.50 -28.05 -17.95
CA GLU A 41 9.49 -29.23 -17.08
C GLU A 41 10.47 -30.30 -17.53
N GLU A 42 10.61 -30.53 -18.83
CA GLU A 42 11.64 -31.42 -19.35
C GLU A 42 13.05 -30.90 -19.04
N PHE A 43 13.29 -29.60 -19.22
CA PHE A 43 14.55 -28.97 -18.87
C PHE A 43 14.90 -29.18 -17.39
N ARG A 44 13.94 -28.93 -16.48
CA ARG A 44 14.12 -29.14 -15.04
C ARG A 44 14.35 -30.61 -14.64
N LYS A 45 13.83 -31.56 -15.41
CA LYS A 45 14.07 -33.00 -15.16
C LYS A 45 15.44 -33.46 -15.64
N LYS A 46 15.93 -32.88 -16.74
CA LYS A 46 17.24 -33.17 -17.32
C LYS A 46 18.38 -32.51 -16.53
N GLU A 47 18.14 -31.29 -16.05
CA GLU A 47 19.07 -30.55 -15.22
C GLU A 47 18.98 -31.05 -13.75
N GLY A 48 19.91 -31.92 -13.35
CA GLY A 48 20.04 -32.37 -11.95
C GLY A 48 20.62 -31.31 -11.00
N LYS A 49 20.85 -30.08 -11.47
CA LYS A 49 21.49 -29.00 -10.72
C LYS A 49 20.57 -27.79 -10.64
N SER A 50 20.47 -27.20 -9.46
CA SER A 50 19.71 -25.97 -9.23
C SER A 50 20.52 -24.76 -9.71
N HIS A 51 19.96 -23.99 -10.66
CA HIS A 51 20.51 -22.70 -11.11
C HIS A 51 20.16 -21.53 -10.18
N MET A 52 19.60 -21.82 -8.99
CA MET A 52 19.15 -20.78 -8.06
C MET A 52 20.28 -19.83 -7.66
N SER A 53 21.45 -20.35 -7.30
CA SER A 53 22.60 -19.54 -6.88
C SER A 53 23.13 -18.65 -8.00
N ALA A 54 23.23 -19.19 -9.21
CA ALA A 54 23.65 -18.45 -10.40
C ALA A 54 22.66 -17.32 -10.75
N ASN A 55 21.35 -17.60 -10.69
CA ASN A 55 20.31 -16.61 -10.94
C ASN A 55 20.28 -15.52 -9.87
N LEU A 56 20.41 -15.89 -8.60
CA LEU A 56 20.49 -14.91 -7.50
C LEU A 56 21.72 -14.02 -7.67
N LYS A 57 22.87 -14.61 -7.99
CA LYS A 57 24.09 -13.86 -8.29
C LYS A 57 23.89 -12.91 -9.46
N TYR A 58 23.21 -13.34 -10.53
CA TYR A 58 22.88 -12.47 -11.65
C TYR A 58 22.01 -11.27 -11.22
N PHE A 59 20.89 -11.51 -10.53
CA PHE A 59 19.97 -10.45 -10.09
C PHE A 59 20.60 -9.48 -9.09
N ILE A 60 21.45 -9.99 -8.19
CA ILE A 60 22.12 -9.16 -7.17
C ILE A 60 23.27 -8.38 -7.81
N ASN A 61 24.04 -9.00 -8.71
CA ASN A 61 25.19 -8.36 -9.36
C ASN A 61 24.79 -7.33 -10.40
N THR A 62 23.61 -7.44 -11.03
CA THR A 62 23.04 -6.38 -11.86
C THR A 62 22.57 -5.23 -10.96
N GLY A 63 23.53 -4.50 -10.41
CA GLY A 63 23.37 -3.38 -9.49
C GLY A 63 22.93 -2.08 -10.17
N CYS A 64 22.09 -2.13 -11.20
CA CYS A 64 21.43 -0.92 -11.71
C CYS A 64 20.37 -0.51 -10.68
N LYS A 65 20.80 0.19 -9.65
CA LYS A 65 19.91 0.93 -8.76
C LYS A 65 19.40 2.12 -9.55
N ALA A 66 18.08 2.26 -9.62
CA ALA A 66 17.49 3.48 -10.14
C ALA A 66 17.94 4.66 -9.26
N THR A 67 18.12 5.82 -9.87
CA THR A 67 18.44 7.07 -9.20
C THR A 67 17.46 7.35 -8.07
N ASP A 68 17.93 7.89 -6.94
CA ASP A 68 17.07 8.14 -5.77
C ASP A 68 15.88 9.05 -6.10
N SER A 69 16.05 9.98 -7.05
CA SER A 69 14.97 10.81 -7.58
C SER A 69 13.84 9.97 -8.21
N ASP A 70 14.18 8.96 -8.99
CA ASP A 70 13.20 8.10 -9.67
C ASP A 70 12.52 7.17 -8.68
N THR A 71 13.25 6.65 -7.70
CA THR A 71 12.66 5.81 -6.65
C THR A 71 11.68 6.61 -5.79
N LEU A 72 12.04 7.84 -5.39
CA LEU A 72 11.15 8.75 -4.67
C LEU A 72 9.91 9.13 -5.49
N LYS A 73 10.06 9.36 -6.80
CA LYS A 73 8.95 9.64 -7.70
C LYS A 73 7.97 8.46 -7.80
N ILE A 74 8.48 7.23 -7.89
CA ILE A 74 7.66 6.02 -7.90
C ILE A 74 6.94 5.85 -6.56
N GLN A 75 7.65 6.07 -5.45
CA GLN A 75 7.05 5.98 -4.11
C GLN A 75 5.93 7.00 -3.94
N SER A 76 6.16 8.27 -4.23
CA SER A 76 5.15 9.34 -4.06
C SER A 76 3.90 9.09 -4.89
N HIS A 77 4.05 8.62 -6.13
CA HIS A 77 2.93 8.27 -7.01
C HIS A 77 2.14 7.04 -6.51
N ASN A 78 2.79 6.11 -5.80
CA ASN A 78 2.16 4.92 -5.25
C ASN A 78 1.52 5.15 -3.87
N THR A 79 1.97 6.16 -3.12
CA THR A 79 1.42 6.53 -1.81
C THR A 79 -0.07 6.89 -1.96
N GLY A 80 -0.93 6.27 -1.13
CA GLY A 80 -2.37 6.55 -1.12
C GLY A 80 -3.20 5.97 -2.29
N ARG A 81 -2.59 5.25 -3.25
CA ARG A 81 -3.33 4.48 -4.29
C ARG A 81 -4.22 3.40 -3.69
N GLN A 82 -3.73 2.73 -2.65
CA GLN A 82 -4.52 1.78 -1.88
C GLN A 82 -5.06 2.47 -0.62
N SER A 83 -6.33 2.21 -0.29
CA SER A 83 -6.95 2.77 0.92
C SER A 83 -6.18 2.46 2.21
N ARG A 84 -5.51 1.30 2.26
CA ARG A 84 -4.68 0.87 3.40
C ARG A 84 -3.39 1.68 3.55
N ASN A 85 -2.91 2.28 2.46
CA ASN A 85 -1.68 3.08 2.42
C ASN A 85 -1.98 4.58 2.48
N ARG A 86 -3.24 4.97 2.66
CA ARG A 86 -3.58 6.36 2.92
C ARG A 86 -3.18 6.65 4.37
N PRO A 87 -2.36 7.68 4.62
CA PRO A 87 -2.13 8.10 5.99
C PRO A 87 -3.47 8.45 6.63
N VAL A 88 -3.62 8.10 7.91
CA VAL A 88 -4.79 8.49 8.69
C VAL A 88 -4.84 10.01 8.68
N ARG A 89 -5.88 10.57 8.05
CA ARG A 89 -6.11 12.01 8.11
C ARG A 89 -6.37 12.35 9.57
N THR A 90 -5.48 13.13 10.17
CA THR A 90 -5.74 13.70 11.49
C THR A 90 -7.02 14.52 11.38
N ALA A 91 -7.98 14.25 12.27
CA ALA A 91 -9.20 15.02 12.30
C ALA A 91 -8.82 16.49 12.48
N LYS A 92 -9.39 17.37 11.64
CA LYS A 92 -9.27 18.81 11.87
C LYS A 92 -9.85 19.06 13.26
N LYS A 93 -9.01 19.56 14.17
CA LYS A 93 -9.50 19.98 15.48
C LYS A 93 -10.66 20.95 15.24
N PRO A 94 -11.79 20.81 15.98
CA PRO A 94 -12.87 21.77 15.88
C PRO A 94 -12.26 23.16 16.08
N LYS A 95 -12.63 24.10 15.21
CA LYS A 95 -12.24 25.49 15.42
C LYS A 95 -12.89 25.91 16.73
N GLU A 96 -12.08 26.44 17.65
CA GLU A 96 -12.59 27.06 18.87
C GLU A 96 -13.67 28.09 18.50
N PRO A 97 -14.73 28.24 19.30
CA PRO A 97 -15.75 29.24 19.05
C PRO A 97 -15.09 30.63 19.05
N GLN A 98 -14.88 31.17 17.86
CA GLN A 98 -14.35 32.51 17.70
C GLN A 98 -15.46 33.48 18.09
N SER A 99 -15.26 34.23 19.19
CA SER A 99 -16.15 35.34 19.54
C SER A 99 -16.22 36.31 18.36
N LEU A 100 -17.43 36.66 17.95
CA LEU A 100 -17.66 37.65 16.90
C LEU A 100 -17.37 39.07 17.37
N PHE A 101 -17.33 39.27 18.69
CA PHE A 101 -17.04 40.54 19.33
C PHE A 101 -15.64 40.51 19.91
N THR A 102 -14.91 41.58 19.64
CA THR A 102 -13.68 41.90 20.35
C THR A 102 -14.02 42.44 21.74
N GLU A 103 -13.10 42.26 22.69
CA GLU A 103 -13.29 42.78 24.06
C GLU A 103 -13.48 44.31 24.06
N GLU A 104 -12.85 45.01 23.12
CA GLU A 104 -12.98 46.47 22.96
C GLU A 104 -14.39 46.88 22.53
N GLU A 105 -15.00 46.16 21.58
CA GLU A 105 -16.40 46.38 21.16
C GLU A 105 -17.37 46.13 22.32
N PHE A 106 -17.09 45.11 23.15
CA PHE A 106 -17.90 44.82 24.32
C PHE A 106 -17.84 45.94 25.37
N GLN A 107 -16.65 46.51 25.62
CA GLN A 107 -16.49 47.65 26.54
C GLN A 107 -17.16 48.92 26.02
N GLN A 108 -17.11 49.17 24.73
CA GLN A 108 -17.84 50.30 24.11
C GLN A 108 -19.35 50.12 24.27
N PHE A 109 -19.87 48.92 23.99
CA PHE A 109 -21.28 48.60 24.20
C PHE A 109 -21.71 48.80 25.65
N GLN A 110 -20.90 48.36 26.62
CA GLN A 110 -21.19 48.58 28.05
C GLN A 110 -21.31 50.07 28.40
N LYS A 111 -20.39 50.90 27.91
CA LYS A 111 -20.43 52.35 28.14
C LYS A 111 -21.62 53.01 27.47
N GLU A 112 -21.98 52.60 26.27
CA GLU A 112 -23.12 53.16 25.54
C GLU A 112 -24.46 52.78 26.18
N TYR A 113 -24.60 51.52 26.63
CA TYR A 113 -25.88 51.01 27.12
C TYR A 113 -26.12 51.29 28.61
N PHE A 114 -25.07 51.24 29.44
CA PHE A 114 -25.18 51.43 30.89
C PHE A 114 -24.59 52.77 31.37
N GLY A 115 -23.95 53.54 30.49
CA GLY A 115 -23.30 54.82 30.84
C GLY A 115 -22.06 54.66 31.72
N ARG A 116 -21.69 53.43 32.11
CA ARG A 116 -20.59 53.09 33.03
C ARG A 116 -20.05 51.69 32.74
N THR A 117 -18.77 51.48 32.99
CA THR A 117 -18.10 50.17 32.97
C THR A 117 -18.45 49.40 34.25
N VAL A 118 -18.99 48.19 34.12
CA VAL A 118 -19.54 47.39 35.24
C VAL A 118 -18.46 46.94 36.23
N GLU A 119 -17.18 46.97 35.83
CA GLU A 119 -16.05 46.56 36.66
C GLU A 119 -15.58 47.59 37.69
N GLU A 120 -16.07 48.84 37.61
CA GLU A 120 -15.64 49.92 38.53
C GLU A 120 -16.33 49.90 39.90
N LYS A 121 -17.19 48.92 40.17
CA LYS A 121 -17.76 48.69 41.50
C LYS A 121 -16.95 47.64 42.27
N LYS A 122 -15.83 48.08 42.85
CA LYS A 122 -15.21 47.44 44.00
C LYS A 122 -14.67 48.49 44.95
#